data_AF-A0AAW8EMD0-F1
#
_entry.id   AF-A0AAW8EMD0-F1
#
_cell.length_a   1.000
_cell.length_b   1.000
_cell.length_c   1.000
_cell.angle_alpha   90.00
_cell.angle_beta   90.00
_cell.angle_gamma   90.00
#
_symmetry.space_group_name_H-M   'P 1'
#
loop_
_entity.id
_entity.type
_entity.pdbx_description
1 polymer ?
#
loop_
_entity_poly.entity_id
_entity_poly.type
_entity_poly.pdbx_seq_one_letter_code
_entity_poly.pdbx_strand_id
1 'polypeptide(L)'
;MNHVPQPSARVAQALQIHRSIAACHAYLARSDDAHALTATLMLPCYRAEFERLVLAMSAPERNELTSLLPIGEAQQSLSLPRA
;
A
#
# COMPACT_ATOMS: atom_id res chain seq x y z
N MET A 1 -15.08 20.72 18.16
CA MET A 1 -14.37 19.43 18.30
C MET A 1 -14.34 18.79 16.92
N ASN A 2 -13.19 18.82 16.23
CA ASN A 2 -13.04 18.17 14.93
C ASN A 2 -12.87 16.67 15.15
N HIS A 3 -13.93 15.90 14.89
CA HIS A 3 -13.88 14.44 14.92
C HIS A 3 -13.15 14.00 13.65
N VAL A 4 -11.85 13.73 13.74
CA VAL A 4 -11.17 13.00 12.68
C VAL A 4 -11.78 11.60 12.70
N PRO A 5 -12.50 11.16 11.65
CA PRO A 5 -13.03 9.81 11.60
C PRO A 5 -11.84 8.86 11.74
N GLN A 6 -11.85 8.01 12.76
CA GLN A 6 -10.83 6.97 12.85
C GLN A 6 -11.11 5.96 11.75
N PRO A 7 -10.12 5.65 10.91
CA PRO A 7 -10.31 4.67 9.87
C PRO A 7 -10.67 3.33 10.48
N SER A 8 -11.58 2.64 9.80
CA SER A 8 -11.89 1.25 10.10
C SER A 8 -10.58 0.43 10.13
N ALA A 9 -10.52 -0.59 11.01
CA ALA A 9 -9.26 -1.31 11.27
C ALA A 9 -8.61 -1.87 9.99
N ARG A 10 -9.43 -2.30 9.02
CA ARG A 10 -8.98 -2.77 7.70
C ARG A 10 -8.40 -1.64 6.85
N VAL A 11 -9.01 -0.44 6.86
CA VAL A 11 -8.51 0.74 6.16
C VAL A 11 -7.18 1.19 6.76
N ALA A 12 -7.08 1.22 8.09
CA ALA A 12 -5.82 1.54 8.78
C ALA A 12 -4.69 0.55 8.41
N GLN A 13 -5.00 -0.74 8.38
CA GLN A 13 -4.04 -1.77 7.97
C GLN A 13 -3.62 -1.63 6.50
N ALA A 14 -4.57 -1.36 5.60
CA ALA A 14 -4.27 -1.15 4.19
C ALA A 14 -3.37 0.08 3.98
N LEU A 15 -3.62 1.19 4.68
CA LEU A 15 -2.76 2.37 4.65
C LEU A 15 -1.34 2.08 5.15
N GLN A 16 -1.21 1.26 6.20
CA GLN A 16 0.10 0.86 6.70
C GLN A 16 0.87 0.01 5.68
N ILE A 17 0.20 -0.95 5.04
CA ILE A 17 0.82 -1.79 4.00
C ILE A 17 1.19 -0.94 2.78
N HIS A 18 0.35 0.01 2.37
CA HIS A 18 0.68 0.95 1.30
C HIS A 18 1.98 1.73 1.59
N ARG A 19 2.17 2.19 2.83
CA ARG A 19 3.42 2.85 3.25
C ARG A 19 4.62 1.90 3.19
N SER A 20 4.46 0.63 3.57
CA SER A 20 5.52 -0.37 3.43
C SER A 20 5.89 -0.61 1.96
N ILE A 21 4.90 -0.68 1.06
CA ILE A 21 5.12 -0.80 -0.39
C ILE A 21 5.91 0.41 -0.92
N ALA A 22 5.51 1.62 -0.55
CA ALA A 22 6.21 2.85 -0.95
C ALA A 22 7.66 2.87 -0.44
N ALA A 23 7.89 2.43 0.81
CA ALA A 23 9.24 2.29 1.36
C ALA A 23 10.07 1.26 0.57
N CYS A 24 9.50 0.11 0.22
CA CYS A 24 10.17 -0.88 -0.64
C CYS A 24 10.59 -0.26 -1.98
N HIS A 25 9.70 0.47 -2.66
CA HIS A 25 10.04 1.17 -3.89
C HIS A 25 11.16 2.20 -3.71
N ALA A 26 11.16 2.95 -2.60
CA ALA A 26 12.23 3.89 -2.29
C ALA A 26 13.60 3.20 -2.09
N TYR A 27 13.64 2.04 -1.42
CA TYR A 27 14.86 1.24 -1.28
C TYR A 27 15.35 0.68 -2.63
N LEU A 28 14.43 0.19 -3.47
CA LEU A 28 14.77 -0.33 -4.79
C LEU A 28 15.31 0.75 -5.72
N ALA A 29 14.76 1.97 -5.66
CA ALA A 29 15.24 3.10 -6.46
C ALA A 29 16.66 3.55 -6.10
N ARG A 30 17.14 3.23 -4.89
CA ARG A 30 18.50 3.57 -4.42
C ARG A 30 19.57 2.54 -4.81
N SER A 31 19.17 1.35 -5.30
CA SER A 31 19.95 0.27 -5.94
C SER A 31 21.23 -0.28 -5.28
N ASP A 32 21.83 0.42 -4.31
CA ASP A 32 23.09 0.09 -3.62
C ASP A 32 22.92 -0.08 -2.09
N ASP A 33 21.66 -0.11 -1.63
CA ASP A 33 21.35 -0.19 -0.21
C ASP A 33 21.18 -1.65 0.24
N ALA A 34 21.72 -2.00 1.41
CA ALA A 34 21.60 -3.34 1.99
C ALA A 34 20.13 -3.80 2.14
N HIS A 35 19.19 -2.85 2.20
CA HIS A 35 17.76 -3.12 2.26
C HIS A 35 17.11 -3.38 0.89
N ALA A 36 17.81 -3.20 -0.23
CA ALA A 36 17.26 -3.42 -1.58
C ALA A 36 16.89 -4.89 -1.83
N LEU A 37 17.69 -5.84 -1.34
CA LEU A 37 17.37 -7.26 -1.42
C LEU A 37 16.11 -7.59 -0.60
N THR A 38 16.05 -7.12 0.65
CA THR A 38 14.86 -7.30 1.50
C THR A 38 13.62 -6.67 0.87
N ALA A 39 13.74 -5.46 0.32
CA ALA A 39 12.64 -4.78 -0.36
C ALA A 39 12.17 -5.56 -1.59
N THR A 40 13.09 -6.13 -2.38
CA THR A 40 12.76 -6.98 -3.54
C THR A 40 11.92 -8.19 -3.11
N LEU A 41 12.34 -8.85 -2.03
CA LEU A 41 11.67 -10.06 -1.53
C LEU A 41 10.32 -9.76 -0.86
N MET A 42 10.21 -8.64 -0.14
CA MET A 42 9.01 -8.31 0.63
C MET A 42 7.93 -7.58 -0.19
N LEU A 43 8.31 -6.85 -1.24
CA LEU A 43 7.38 -6.12 -2.10
C LEU A 43 6.22 -6.99 -2.63
N PRO A 44 6.43 -8.19 -3.20
CA PRO A 44 5.33 -9.04 -3.64
C PRO A 44 4.42 -9.49 -2.48
N CYS A 45 4.97 -9.73 -1.29
CA CYS A 45 4.21 -10.12 -0.10
C CYS A 45 3.27 -8.99 0.34
N TYR A 46 3.78 -7.76 0.45
CA TYR A 46 2.97 -6.61 0.83
C TYR A 46 1.88 -6.30 -0.21
N ARG A 47 2.19 -6.44 -1.52
CA ARG A 47 1.17 -6.29 -2.58
C ARG A 47 0.05 -7.31 -2.46
N ALA A 48 0.39 -8.59 -2.29
CA ALA A 48 -0.61 -9.65 -2.13
C ALA A 48 -1.48 -9.44 -0.87
N GLU A 49 -0.88 -9.00 0.24
CA GLU A 49 -1.62 -8.69 1.47
C GLU A 49 -2.57 -7.49 1.28
N PHE A 50 -2.09 -6.43 0.64
CA PHE A 50 -2.90 -5.25 0.33
C PHE A 50 -4.10 -5.61 -0.55
N GLU A 51 -3.88 -6.38 -1.62
CA GLU A 51 -4.96 -6.85 -2.50
C GLU A 51 -5.99 -7.70 -1.76
N ARG A 52 -5.54 -8.64 -0.91
CA ARG A 52 -6.44 -9.45 -0.07
C ARG A 52 -7.29 -8.60 0.86
N LEU A 53 -6.71 -7.57 1.48
CA LEU A 53 -7.45 -6.66 2.34
C LEU A 53 -8.49 -5.87 1.55
N VAL A 54 -8.11 -5.31 0.40
CA VAL A 54 -9.03 -4.53 -0.46
C VAL A 54 -10.19 -5.40 -0.97
N LEU A 55 -9.94 -6.66 -1.29
CA LEU A 55 -10.98 -7.61 -1.69
C LEU A 55 -11.95 -7.95 -0.54
N ALA A 56 -11.47 -7.94 0.70
CA ALA A 56 -12.29 -8.19 1.89
C ALA A 56 -13.02 -6.93 2.42
N MET A 57 -12.72 -5.74 1.88
CA MET A 57 -13.37 -4.49 2.26
C MET A 57 -14.74 -4.33 1.61
N SER A 58 -15.65 -3.76 2.38
CA SER A 58 -16.94 -3.26 1.91
C SER A 58 -16.78 -1.99 1.06
N ALA A 59 -17.82 -1.64 0.29
CA ALA A 59 -17.85 -0.41 -0.51
C ALA A 59 -17.51 0.88 0.28
N PRO A 60 -18.04 1.14 1.49
CA PRO A 60 -17.65 2.33 2.25
C PRO A 60 -16.19 2.31 2.69
N GLU A 61 -15.64 1.16 3.11
CA GLU A 61 -14.22 1.03 3.49
C GLU A 61 -13.30 1.29 2.29
N ARG A 62 -13.66 0.80 1.09
CA ARG A 62 -12.91 1.06 -0.14
C ARG A 62 -12.95 2.53 -0.54
N ASN A 63 -14.12 3.17 -0.46
CA ASN A 63 -14.25 4.61 -0.74
C ASN A 63 -13.43 5.45 0.25
N GLU A 64 -13.46 5.09 1.53
CA GLU A 64 -12.63 5.71 2.57
C GLU A 64 -11.14 5.56 2.24
N LEU A 65 -10.70 4.33 1.94
CA LEU A 65 -9.31 4.07 1.56
C LEU A 65 -8.89 4.87 0.32
N THR A 66 -9.71 4.92 -0.73
CA THR A 66 -9.43 5.71 -1.94
C THR A 66 -9.39 7.21 -1.66
N SER A 67 -10.22 7.72 -0.74
CA SER A 67 -10.16 9.13 -0.32
C SER A 67 -8.90 9.47 0.47
N LEU A 68 -8.28 8.49 1.14
CA LEU A 68 -7.08 8.68 1.97
C LEU A 68 -5.78 8.40 1.22
N LEU A 69 -5.83 7.63 0.13
CA LEU A 69 -4.68 7.38 -0.74
C LEU A 69 -4.53 8.52 -1.75
N PRO A 70 -3.32 9.05 -1.98
CA PRO A 70 -3.10 10.05 -3.02
C PRO A 70 -3.48 9.45 -4.38
N ILE A 71 -4.25 10.20 -5.18
CA ILE A 71 -4.78 9.82 -6.50
C ILE A 71 -3.66 9.40 -7.50
N GLY A 72 -2.38 9.68 -7.21
CA GLY A 72 -1.23 9.30 -8.06
C GLY A 72 -0.61 7.91 -7.78
N GLU A 73 -0.80 7.31 -6.61
CA GLU A 73 0.04 6.16 -6.17
C GLU A 73 -0.64 4.80 -6.43
N ALA A 74 -1.98 4.76 -6.42
CA ALA A 74 -2.75 3.54 -6.67
C ALA A 74 -2.51 2.97 -8.08
N GLN A 75 -2.28 3.82 -9.08
CA GLN A 75 -1.95 3.40 -10.44
C GLN A 75 -0.52 2.88 -10.59
N GLN A 76 0.43 3.38 -9.81
CA GLN A 76 1.83 2.93 -9.89
C GLN A 76 2.02 1.54 -9.26
N SER A 77 1.21 1.19 -8.25
CA SER A 77 1.21 -0.16 -7.72
C SER A 77 0.65 -1.17 -8.73
N LEU A 78 -0.36 -0.83 -9.53
CA LEU A 78 -0.93 -1.77 -10.53
C LEU A 78 -0.17 -1.84 -11.87
N SER A 79 0.77 -0.94 -12.14
CA SER A 79 1.41 -0.79 -13.47
C SER A 79 2.85 -1.31 -13.57
N LEU A 80 3.20 -2.39 -12.86
CA LEU A 80 4.48 -3.07 -13.08
C LEU A 80 4.27 -4.32 -13.96
N PRO A 81 5.06 -4.52 -15.03
CA PRO A 81 4.89 -5.65 -15.92
C PRO A 81 5.13 -6.94 -15.14
N ARG A 82 4.24 -7.92 -15.36
CA ARG A 82 4.49 -9.31 -15.01
C ARG A 82 5.66 -9.79 -15.85
N ALA A 83 6.87 -9.76 -15.29
CA ALA A 83 8.02 -10.49 -15.81
C ALA A 83 7.88 -11.97 -15.43
#